data_AF-A0A6M1PR23-F1
#
_entry.id   AF-A0A6M1PR23-F1
#
_cell.length_a   1.000
_cell.length_b   1.000
_cell.length_c   1.000
_cell.angle_alpha   90.00
_cell.angle_beta   90.00
_cell.angle_gamma   90.00
#
_symmetry.space_group_name_H-M   'P 1'
#
loop_
_entity.id
_entity.type
_entity.pdbx_description
1 polymer ?
#
loop_
_entity_poly.entity_id
_entity_poly.type
_entity_poly.pdbx_seq_one_letter_code
_entity_poly.pdbx_strand_id
1 'polypeptide(L)'
;MKKTAFVTGANKGIGFEIAKQLGEIGWKVILGARSTERGQAAVSELVTQGLDVEFVQVDVTVLEKIEQVADMIKKNYPDLKLLINNAGMPGAFSRSFTETKEEDLRNAFEVNFFGTFRLNQHLFPLIKDSEGTIVNVSTDMASLDHMQNAKFTLNAFDYNSSKTANNAMTLSMAYELRNSNAQVFAVTPGFTTTDLNGNAEGGKSKEEAAAIIVGYATDGKRHNGEFLNERGVLAW
;
A
#
# COMPACT_ATOMS: atom_id res chain seq x y z
N MET A 1 21.97 1.05 12.77
CA MET A 1 21.75 0.53 11.41
C MET A 1 20.64 1.32 10.74
N LYS A 2 20.70 1.50 9.43
CA LYS A 2 19.68 2.20 8.65
C LYS A 2 18.39 1.36 8.62
N LYS A 3 17.21 1.97 8.79
CA LYS A 3 15.93 1.25 8.69
C LYS A 3 15.62 0.96 7.22
N THR A 4 15.09 -0.23 6.93
CA THR A 4 14.73 -0.65 5.57
C THR A 4 13.21 -0.72 5.42
N ALA A 5 12.70 -0.17 4.32
CA ALA A 5 11.30 -0.25 3.92
C ALA A 5 11.16 -0.98 2.58
N PHE A 6 10.08 -1.74 2.40
CA PHE A 6 9.68 -2.29 1.11
C PHE A 6 8.36 -1.66 0.67
N VAL A 7 8.32 -1.06 -0.51
CA VAL A 7 7.14 -0.36 -1.05
C VAL A 7 6.74 -1.01 -2.37
N THR A 8 5.52 -1.53 -2.46
CA THR A 8 4.99 -2.13 -3.70
C THR A 8 4.33 -1.10 -4.61
N GLY A 9 4.38 -1.30 -5.93
CA GLY A 9 3.79 -0.38 -6.90
C GLY A 9 4.45 1.00 -6.90
N ALA A 10 5.75 1.05 -6.62
CA ALA A 10 6.48 2.28 -6.33
C ALA A 10 7.22 2.89 -7.53
N ASN A 11 6.97 2.40 -8.76
CA ASN A 11 7.56 2.96 -9.97
C ASN A 11 6.90 4.26 -10.46
N LYS A 12 5.78 4.69 -9.85
CA LYS A 12 5.06 5.93 -10.17
C LYS A 12 4.05 6.28 -9.07
N GLY A 13 3.42 7.45 -9.21
CA GLY A 13 2.27 7.82 -8.38
C GLY A 13 2.63 7.97 -6.90
N ILE A 14 1.68 7.64 -6.03
CA ILE A 14 1.86 7.74 -4.58
C ILE A 14 3.02 6.84 -4.10
N GLY A 15 3.16 5.63 -4.64
CA GLY A 15 4.23 4.71 -4.25
C GLY A 15 5.64 5.25 -4.52
N PHE A 16 5.81 5.99 -5.62
CA PHE A 16 7.09 6.65 -5.93
C PHE A 16 7.40 7.75 -4.91
N GLU A 17 6.42 8.60 -4.62
CA GLU A 17 6.59 9.67 -3.62
C GLU A 17 6.79 9.13 -2.20
N ILE A 18 6.16 8.01 -1.85
CA ILE A 18 6.44 7.29 -0.60
C ILE A 18 7.90 6.85 -0.55
N ALA A 19 8.41 6.23 -1.62
CA ALA A 19 9.79 5.78 -1.70
C ALA A 19 10.78 6.96 -1.58
N LYS A 20 10.48 8.06 -2.27
CA LYS A 20 11.26 9.30 -2.20
C LYS A 20 11.30 9.86 -0.78
N GLN A 21 10.14 10.11 -0.18
CA GLN A 21 10.04 10.73 1.14
C GLN A 21 10.66 9.87 2.24
N LEU A 22 10.51 8.54 2.19
CA LEU A 22 11.22 7.63 3.09
C LEU A 22 12.74 7.72 2.92
N GLY A 23 13.23 7.80 1.68
CA GLY A 23 14.64 8.02 1.38
C GLY A 23 15.17 9.33 1.94
N GLU A 24 14.41 10.42 1.80
CA GLU A 24 14.75 11.76 2.29
C GLU A 24 14.90 11.80 3.82
N ILE A 25 14.12 11.00 4.56
CA ILE A 25 14.27 10.84 6.02
C ILE A 25 15.24 9.72 6.41
N GLY A 26 16.08 9.26 5.47
CA GLY A 26 17.23 8.39 5.73
C GLY A 26 16.92 6.91 5.79
N TRP A 27 15.79 6.43 5.26
CA TRP A 27 15.53 4.99 5.11
C TRP A 27 16.22 4.43 3.88
N LYS A 28 16.56 3.14 3.92
CA LYS A 28 16.83 2.36 2.70
C LYS A 28 15.49 1.89 2.15
N VAL A 29 15.26 2.07 0.85
CA VAL A 29 13.98 1.69 0.23
C VAL A 29 14.18 0.60 -0.81
N ILE A 30 13.48 -0.50 -0.63
CA ILE A 30 13.29 -1.53 -1.64
C ILE A 30 12.06 -1.10 -2.45
N LEU A 31 12.28 -0.69 -3.70
CA LEU A 31 11.26 -0.24 -4.63
C LEU A 31 10.74 -1.44 -5.43
N GLY A 32 9.52 -1.88 -5.10
CA GLY A 32 8.83 -2.97 -5.78
C GLY A 32 7.99 -2.49 -6.96
N ALA A 33 8.21 -3.05 -8.16
CA ALA A 33 7.33 -2.84 -9.30
C ALA A 33 7.28 -4.04 -10.26
N ARG A 34 6.18 -4.17 -11.01
CA ARG A 34 6.02 -5.29 -11.96
C ARG A 34 6.91 -5.16 -13.19
N SER A 35 7.08 -3.93 -13.67
CA SER A 35 7.86 -3.59 -14.87
C SER A 35 9.29 -3.27 -14.47
N THR A 36 10.23 -4.09 -14.94
CA THR A 36 11.67 -3.88 -14.72
C THR A 36 12.13 -2.53 -15.25
N GLU A 37 11.74 -2.18 -16.47
CA GLU A 37 12.12 -0.91 -17.10
C GLU A 37 11.66 0.30 -16.28
N ARG A 38 10.36 0.37 -15.95
CA ARG A 38 9.83 1.51 -15.17
C ARG A 38 10.37 1.53 -13.75
N GLY A 39 10.58 0.37 -13.13
CA GLY A 39 11.16 0.25 -11.80
C GLY A 39 12.61 0.75 -11.76
N GLN A 40 13.43 0.34 -12.73
CA GLN A 40 14.83 0.78 -12.84
C GLN A 40 14.93 2.28 -13.14
N ALA A 41 14.05 2.82 -13.98
CA ALA A 41 13.98 4.25 -14.25
C ALA A 41 13.68 5.05 -12.96
N ALA A 42 12.66 4.60 -12.20
CA ALA A 42 12.32 5.22 -10.92
C ALA A 42 13.47 5.16 -9.89
N VAL A 43 14.15 4.02 -9.78
CA VAL A 43 15.32 3.90 -8.89
C VAL A 43 16.45 4.82 -9.34
N SER A 44 16.74 4.89 -10.65
CA SER A 44 17.79 5.76 -11.18
C SER A 44 17.53 7.24 -10.85
N GLU A 45 16.27 7.67 -10.95
CA GLU A 45 15.85 9.02 -10.60
C GLU A 45 16.08 9.31 -9.11
N LEU A 46 15.66 8.42 -8.22
CA LEU A 46 15.80 8.58 -6.76
C LEU A 46 17.28 8.52 -6.33
N VAL A 47 18.07 7.63 -6.92
CA VAL A 47 19.51 7.52 -6.67
C VAL A 47 20.26 8.77 -7.12
N THR A 48 19.86 9.40 -8.23
CA THR A 48 20.43 10.68 -8.70
C THR A 48 20.17 11.82 -7.69
N GLN A 49 19.08 11.73 -6.93
CA GLN A 49 18.77 12.64 -5.81
C GLN A 49 19.55 12.30 -4.53
N GLY A 50 20.45 11.31 -4.56
CA GLY A 50 21.25 10.89 -3.41
C GLY A 50 20.54 9.92 -2.46
N LEU A 51 19.40 9.35 -2.88
CA LEU A 51 18.61 8.43 -2.05
C LEU A 51 19.11 6.98 -2.20
N ASP A 52 19.02 6.20 -1.12
CA ASP A 52 19.42 4.79 -1.09
C ASP A 52 18.21 3.90 -1.41
N VAL A 53 18.02 3.68 -2.71
CA VAL A 53 16.90 2.93 -3.24
C VAL A 53 17.43 1.79 -4.09
N GLU A 54 16.83 0.61 -3.94
CA GLU A 54 17.11 -0.54 -4.78
C GLU A 54 15.85 -1.07 -5.44
N PHE A 55 16.00 -1.67 -6.61
CA PHE A 55 14.87 -2.19 -7.37
C PHE A 55 14.66 -3.67 -7.09
N VAL A 56 13.39 -4.06 -6.92
CA VAL A 56 12.95 -5.46 -6.94
C VAL A 56 11.76 -5.61 -7.87
N GLN A 57 11.85 -6.57 -8.81
CA GLN A 57 10.72 -6.90 -9.66
C GLN A 57 9.70 -7.72 -8.85
N VAL A 58 8.49 -7.20 -8.71
CA VAL A 58 7.37 -7.90 -8.06
C VAL A 58 6.09 -7.61 -8.82
N ASP A 59 5.46 -8.66 -9.35
CA ASP A 59 4.06 -8.62 -9.75
C ASP A 59 3.25 -9.34 -8.66
N VAL A 60 2.38 -8.59 -7.99
CA VAL A 60 1.59 -9.11 -6.87
C VAL A 60 0.51 -10.11 -7.30
N THR A 61 0.25 -10.24 -8.60
CA THR A 61 -0.68 -11.26 -9.13
C THR A 61 -0.01 -12.60 -9.41
N VAL A 62 1.32 -12.69 -9.31
CA VAL A 62 2.10 -13.90 -9.62
C VAL A 62 2.71 -14.44 -8.34
N LEU A 63 2.17 -15.55 -7.82
CA LEU A 63 2.58 -16.13 -6.55
C LEU A 63 4.08 -16.47 -6.50
N GLU A 64 4.61 -17.07 -7.57
CA GLU A 64 6.03 -17.47 -7.64
C GLU A 64 6.96 -16.26 -7.55
N LYS A 65 6.53 -15.09 -8.06
CA LYS A 65 7.28 -13.84 -7.94
C LYS A 65 7.23 -13.29 -6.52
N ILE A 66 6.09 -13.40 -5.84
CA ILE A 66 5.96 -13.03 -4.43
C ILE A 66 6.88 -13.89 -3.57
N GLU A 67 6.88 -15.21 -3.76
CA GLU A 67 7.73 -16.15 -3.02
C GLU A 67 9.23 -15.81 -3.18
N GLN A 68 9.68 -15.65 -4.44
CA GLN A 68 11.05 -15.27 -4.75
C GLN A 68 11.47 -13.96 -4.07
N VAL A 69 10.60 -12.94 -4.10
CA VAL A 69 10.87 -11.64 -3.49
C VAL A 69 10.87 -11.74 -1.97
N ALA A 70 9.94 -12.46 -1.38
CA ALA A 70 9.88 -12.64 0.07
C ALA A 70 11.10 -13.37 0.60
N ASP A 71 11.56 -14.42 -0.07
CA ASP A 71 12.77 -15.17 0.31
C ASP A 71 14.03 -14.31 0.17
N MET A 72 14.13 -13.53 -0.91
CA MET A 72 15.21 -12.56 -1.09
C MET A 72 15.21 -11.53 0.05
N ILE A 73 14.06 -10.96 0.40
CA ILE A 73 13.92 -9.99 1.49
C ILE A 73 14.31 -10.61 2.83
N LYS A 74 13.80 -11.80 3.17
CA LYS A 74 14.14 -12.50 4.42
C LYS A 74 15.64 -12.74 4.54
N LYS A 75 16.29 -13.10 3.43
CA LYS A 75 17.73 -13.39 3.40
C LYS A 75 18.59 -12.14 3.52
N ASN A 76 18.25 -11.08 2.78
CA ASN A 76 19.10 -9.89 2.64
C ASN A 76 18.74 -8.78 3.62
N TYR A 77 17.50 -8.77 4.11
CA TYR A 77 16.92 -7.74 5.00
C TYR A 77 16.18 -8.39 6.17
N PRO A 78 16.86 -9.19 7.02
CA PRO A 78 16.23 -9.84 8.16
C PRO A 78 15.62 -8.84 9.17
N ASP A 79 16.07 -7.58 9.15
CA ASP A 79 15.56 -6.49 9.98
C ASP A 79 14.58 -5.55 9.24
N LEU A 80 13.87 -6.02 8.21
CA LEU A 80 12.89 -5.19 7.47
C LEU A 80 11.91 -4.54 8.47
N LYS A 81 11.88 -3.21 8.52
CA LYS A 81 11.10 -2.46 9.52
C LYS A 81 9.75 -1.97 9.00
N LEU A 82 9.57 -1.87 7.69
CA LEU A 82 8.36 -1.31 7.11
C LEU A 82 8.00 -2.02 5.80
N LEU A 83 6.77 -2.49 5.71
CA LEU A 83 6.15 -2.95 4.47
C LEU A 83 5.00 -2.02 4.14
N ILE A 84 5.04 -1.38 2.96
CA ILE A 84 3.94 -0.57 2.44
C ILE A 84 3.32 -1.29 1.24
N ASN A 85 2.12 -1.82 1.46
CA ASN A 85 1.28 -2.40 0.42
C ASN A 85 0.54 -1.27 -0.32
N ASN A 86 1.24 -0.61 -1.25
CA ASN A 86 0.71 0.48 -2.07
C ASN A 86 0.20 0.01 -3.43
N ALA A 87 0.70 -1.11 -3.98
CA ALA A 87 0.22 -1.61 -5.27
C ALA A 87 -1.31 -1.75 -5.27
N GLY A 88 -1.93 -1.23 -6.32
CA GLY A 88 -3.39 -1.24 -6.45
C GLY A 88 -3.84 -1.05 -7.88
N MET A 89 -5.09 -1.43 -8.14
CA MET A 89 -5.75 -1.32 -9.43
C MET A 89 -7.15 -0.73 -9.26
N PRO A 90 -7.57 0.22 -10.12
CA PRO A 90 -8.86 0.90 -10.00
C PRO A 90 -10.07 0.02 -10.37
N GLY A 91 -9.85 -1.17 -10.94
CA GLY A 91 -10.93 -1.91 -11.60
C GLY A 91 -11.50 -1.11 -12.78
N ALA A 92 -12.80 -1.22 -13.03
CA ALA A 92 -13.53 -0.41 -14.00
C ALA A 92 -13.85 1.01 -13.49
N PHE A 93 -13.79 1.25 -12.17
CA PHE A 93 -13.85 2.54 -11.45
C PHE A 93 -15.09 3.44 -11.68
N SER A 94 -15.89 3.17 -12.71
CA SER A 94 -16.92 4.09 -13.25
C SER A 94 -18.21 3.40 -13.69
N ARG A 95 -18.35 2.10 -13.39
CA ARG A 95 -19.57 1.34 -13.70
C ARG A 95 -20.50 1.31 -12.49
N SER A 96 -21.79 1.52 -12.72
CA SER A 96 -22.80 1.26 -11.69
C SER A 96 -22.76 -0.20 -11.25
N PHE A 97 -23.33 -0.52 -10.07
CA PHE A 97 -23.40 -1.90 -9.59
C PHE A 97 -23.96 -2.88 -10.63
N THR A 98 -24.99 -2.47 -11.36
CA THR A 98 -25.64 -3.29 -12.41
C THR A 98 -24.79 -3.48 -13.66
N GLU A 99 -23.77 -2.66 -13.86
CA GLU A 99 -22.88 -2.70 -15.04
C GLU A 99 -21.52 -3.31 -14.71
N THR A 100 -21.17 -3.47 -13.42
CA THR A 100 -19.93 -4.13 -12.99
C THR A 100 -19.89 -5.56 -13.54
N LYS A 101 -18.83 -5.89 -14.28
CA LYS A 101 -18.62 -7.25 -14.77
C LYS A 101 -17.87 -8.06 -13.70
N GLU A 102 -18.15 -9.36 -13.66
CA GLU A 102 -17.43 -10.28 -12.77
C GLU A 102 -15.91 -10.25 -13.03
N GLU A 103 -15.49 -10.07 -14.29
CA GLU A 103 -14.08 -9.92 -14.64
C GLU A 103 -13.43 -8.69 -13.99
N ASP A 104 -14.14 -7.56 -13.94
CA ASP A 104 -13.62 -6.34 -13.28
C ASP A 104 -13.41 -6.59 -11.78
N LEU A 105 -14.35 -7.29 -11.14
CA LEU A 105 -14.26 -7.73 -9.75
C LEU A 105 -13.07 -8.66 -9.53
N ARG A 106 -12.93 -9.72 -10.33
CA ARG A 106 -11.81 -10.67 -10.23
C ARG A 106 -10.48 -9.96 -10.37
N ASN A 107 -10.35 -9.09 -11.36
CA ASN A 107 -9.16 -8.29 -11.60
C ASN A 107 -8.84 -7.39 -10.39
N ALA A 108 -9.82 -6.62 -9.89
CA ALA A 108 -9.62 -5.75 -8.73
C ALA A 108 -9.20 -6.54 -7.49
N PHE A 109 -9.86 -7.66 -7.19
CA PHE A 109 -9.52 -8.52 -6.06
C PHE A 109 -8.14 -9.18 -6.21
N GLU A 110 -7.76 -9.58 -7.41
CA GLU A 110 -6.47 -10.23 -7.66
C GLU A 110 -5.30 -9.32 -7.25
N VAL A 111 -5.39 -8.03 -7.56
CA VAL A 111 -4.35 -7.05 -7.19
C VAL A 111 -4.55 -6.53 -5.76
N ASN A 112 -5.73 -5.98 -5.46
CA ASN A 112 -5.96 -5.18 -4.24
C ASN A 112 -6.13 -6.02 -2.98
N PHE A 113 -6.48 -7.31 -3.12
CA PHE A 113 -6.70 -8.22 -2.00
C PHE A 113 -5.75 -9.42 -2.06
N PHE A 114 -5.85 -10.30 -3.07
CA PHE A 114 -5.07 -11.53 -3.10
C PHE A 114 -3.57 -11.29 -3.20
N GLY A 115 -3.14 -10.32 -4.03
CA GLY A 115 -1.73 -9.94 -4.09
C GLY A 115 -1.19 -9.39 -2.77
N THR A 116 -1.94 -8.49 -2.13
CA THR A 116 -1.60 -7.97 -0.80
C THR A 116 -1.61 -9.06 0.28
N PHE A 117 -2.59 -9.96 0.25
CA PHE A 117 -2.70 -11.10 1.15
C PHE A 117 -1.49 -12.03 1.04
N ARG A 118 -1.16 -12.46 -0.17
CA ARG A 118 -0.03 -13.36 -0.42
C ARG A 118 1.28 -12.72 0.06
N LEU A 119 1.51 -11.45 -0.25
CA LEU A 119 2.73 -10.77 0.18
C LEU A 119 2.80 -10.62 1.70
N ASN A 120 1.70 -10.22 2.35
CA ASN A 120 1.63 -10.16 3.80
C ASN A 120 1.87 -11.54 4.41
N GLN A 121 1.22 -12.60 3.92
CA GLN A 121 1.40 -13.95 4.45
C GLN A 121 2.88 -14.39 4.45
N HIS A 122 3.64 -14.03 3.40
CA HIS A 122 5.04 -14.41 3.29
C HIS A 122 5.99 -13.53 4.13
N LEU A 123 5.67 -12.25 4.31
CA LEU A 123 6.53 -11.30 5.04
C LEU A 123 6.10 -11.04 6.49
N PHE A 124 4.90 -11.46 6.89
CA PHE A 124 4.35 -11.20 8.21
C PHE A 124 5.20 -11.78 9.35
N PRO A 125 5.72 -13.03 9.29
CA PRO A 125 6.62 -13.53 10.33
C PRO A 125 7.86 -12.65 10.50
N LEU A 126 8.48 -12.24 9.39
CA LEU A 126 9.64 -11.36 9.39
C LEU A 126 9.34 -10.01 10.04
N ILE A 127 8.23 -9.37 9.67
CA ILE A 127 7.83 -8.07 10.24
C ILE A 127 7.48 -8.20 11.73
N LYS A 128 6.82 -9.30 12.12
CA LYS A 128 6.49 -9.56 13.52
C LYS A 128 7.74 -9.72 14.38
N ASP A 129 8.71 -10.51 13.92
CA ASP A 129 9.97 -10.76 14.61
C ASP A 129 10.85 -9.50 14.67
N SER A 130 10.79 -8.66 13.64
CA SER A 130 11.52 -7.39 13.60
C SER A 130 10.82 -6.25 14.36
N GLU A 131 9.68 -6.49 15.00
CA GLU A 131 8.83 -5.44 15.62
C GLU A 131 8.51 -4.31 14.62
N GLY A 132 8.33 -4.66 13.35
CA GLY A 132 8.13 -3.73 12.26
C GLY A 132 6.68 -3.30 12.07
N THR A 133 6.42 -2.58 10.98
CA THR A 133 5.11 -2.03 10.63
C THR A 133 4.68 -2.48 9.24
N ILE A 134 3.42 -2.89 9.11
CA ILE A 134 2.75 -3.08 7.82
C ILE A 134 1.75 -1.94 7.63
N VAL A 135 1.84 -1.24 6.51
CA VAL A 135 0.85 -0.24 6.10
C VAL A 135 0.15 -0.72 4.85
N ASN A 136 -1.16 -0.91 4.95
CA ASN A 136 -2.01 -1.23 3.81
C ASN A 136 -2.62 0.07 3.27
N VAL A 137 -2.24 0.48 2.06
CA VAL A 137 -2.83 1.67 1.43
C VAL A 137 -4.24 1.33 0.97
N SER A 138 -5.22 1.99 1.57
CA SER A 138 -6.65 1.80 1.34
C SER A 138 -7.29 3.09 0.80
N THR A 139 -8.62 3.14 0.79
CA THR A 139 -9.42 4.29 0.35
C THR A 139 -10.56 4.51 1.35
N ASP A 140 -10.92 5.76 1.60
CA ASP A 140 -12.17 6.14 2.27
C ASP A 140 -13.40 5.44 1.68
N MET A 141 -13.43 5.18 0.37
CA MET A 141 -14.49 4.41 -0.30
C MET A 141 -14.58 2.94 0.13
N ALA A 142 -13.61 2.44 0.91
CA ALA A 142 -13.60 1.09 1.46
C ALA A 142 -14.19 1.04 2.88
N SER A 143 -14.48 2.19 3.48
CA SER A 143 -15.21 2.25 4.75
C SER A 143 -16.70 2.02 4.50
N LEU A 144 -17.28 1.04 5.19
CA LEU A 144 -18.71 0.79 5.09
C LEU A 144 -19.50 1.95 5.72
N ASP A 145 -18.99 2.56 6.80
CA ASP A 145 -19.57 3.77 7.37
C ASP A 145 -19.57 4.93 6.38
N HIS A 146 -18.45 5.16 5.69
CA HIS A 146 -18.36 6.19 4.65
C HIS A 146 -19.32 5.91 3.49
N MET A 147 -19.37 4.67 3.00
CA MET A 147 -20.29 4.27 1.94
C MET A 147 -21.76 4.50 2.31
N GLN A 148 -22.12 4.30 3.58
CA GLN A 148 -23.49 4.48 4.06
C GLN A 148 -23.83 5.96 4.31
N ASN A 149 -22.90 6.74 4.85
CA ASN A 149 -23.19 8.04 5.47
C ASN A 149 -22.63 9.25 4.71
N ALA A 150 -21.71 9.06 3.75
CA ALA A 150 -21.14 10.19 3.00
C ALA A 150 -22.20 10.85 2.10
N LYS A 151 -22.19 12.19 2.07
CA LYS A 151 -23.08 12.97 1.18
C LYS A 151 -22.85 12.65 -0.31
N PHE A 152 -21.59 12.39 -0.66
CA PHE A 152 -21.17 11.99 -1.99
C PHE A 152 -20.07 10.95 -1.84
N THR A 153 -20.24 9.80 -2.48
CA THR A 153 -19.19 8.80 -2.67
C THR A 153 -19.27 8.30 -4.10
N LEU A 154 -18.11 8.07 -4.72
CA LEU A 154 -18.08 7.33 -5.98
C LEU A 154 -18.41 5.87 -5.67
N ASN A 155 -19.38 5.32 -6.39
CA ASN A 155 -19.72 3.90 -6.29
C ASN A 155 -18.92 3.11 -7.34
N ALA A 156 -17.67 2.80 -7.01
CA ALA A 156 -16.82 1.90 -7.78
C ALA A 156 -16.84 0.52 -7.13
N PHE A 157 -17.94 -0.22 -7.27
CA PHE A 157 -18.22 -1.42 -6.47
C PHE A 157 -17.07 -2.44 -6.45
N ASP A 158 -16.45 -2.71 -7.60
CA ASP A 158 -15.30 -3.59 -7.74
C ASP A 158 -14.08 -3.12 -6.95
N TYR A 159 -13.74 -1.84 -7.06
CA TYR A 159 -12.65 -1.24 -6.31
C TYR A 159 -12.94 -1.18 -4.80
N ASN A 160 -14.09 -0.62 -4.44
CA ASN A 160 -14.53 -0.42 -3.05
C ASN A 160 -14.54 -1.75 -2.31
N SER A 161 -15.23 -2.76 -2.86
CA SER A 161 -15.32 -4.09 -2.23
C SER A 161 -13.96 -4.78 -2.08
N SER A 162 -13.07 -4.67 -3.08
CA SER A 162 -11.72 -5.23 -3.00
C SER A 162 -10.87 -4.57 -1.90
N LYS A 163 -11.02 -3.25 -1.69
CA LYS A 163 -10.34 -2.51 -0.64
C LYS A 163 -11.02 -2.70 0.73
N THR A 164 -12.33 -2.93 0.79
CA THR A 164 -13.02 -3.34 2.03
C THR A 164 -12.54 -4.72 2.48
N ALA A 165 -12.29 -5.67 1.56
CA ALA A 165 -11.68 -6.95 1.90
C ALA A 165 -10.26 -6.78 2.46
N ASN A 166 -9.47 -5.87 1.90
CA ASN A 166 -8.14 -5.50 2.43
C ASN A 166 -8.22 -4.85 3.83
N ASN A 167 -9.26 -4.05 4.09
CA ASN A 167 -9.55 -3.50 5.42
C ASN A 167 -9.83 -4.61 6.44
N ALA A 168 -10.69 -5.58 6.09
CA ALA A 168 -10.97 -6.73 6.95
C ALA A 168 -9.70 -7.58 7.24
N MET A 169 -8.85 -7.77 6.25
CA MET A 169 -7.55 -8.45 6.42
C MET A 169 -6.62 -7.67 7.36
N THR A 170 -6.62 -6.34 7.29
CA THR A 170 -5.84 -5.48 8.20
C THR A 170 -6.24 -5.73 9.66
N LEU A 171 -7.54 -5.77 9.95
CA LEU A 171 -8.05 -6.08 11.29
C LEU A 171 -7.69 -7.50 11.74
N SER A 172 -7.76 -8.49 10.84
CA SER A 172 -7.37 -9.87 11.13
C SER A 172 -5.90 -9.98 11.56
N MET A 173 -4.99 -9.36 10.80
CA MET A 173 -3.57 -9.31 11.13
C MET A 173 -3.31 -8.53 12.44
N ALA A 174 -4.01 -7.41 12.64
CA ALA A 174 -3.88 -6.60 13.86
C ALA A 174 -4.29 -7.37 15.11
N TYR A 175 -5.30 -8.24 15.01
CA TYR A 175 -5.72 -9.12 16.10
C TYR A 175 -4.61 -10.12 16.48
N GLU A 176 -3.87 -10.64 15.51
CA GLU A 176 -2.72 -11.51 15.76
C GLU A 176 -1.56 -10.75 16.42
N LEU A 177 -1.36 -9.48 16.06
CA LEU A 177 -0.30 -8.61 16.59
C LEU A 177 -0.66 -7.92 17.92
N ARG A 178 -1.81 -8.20 18.54
CA ARG A 178 -2.29 -7.47 19.73
C ARG A 178 -1.32 -7.47 20.93
N ASN A 179 -0.50 -8.51 21.04
CA ASN A 179 0.50 -8.67 22.10
C ASN A 179 1.95 -8.50 21.58
N SER A 180 2.12 -7.88 20.41
CA SER A 180 3.41 -7.59 19.79
C SER A 180 3.63 -6.08 19.69
N ASN A 181 4.90 -5.68 19.65
CA ASN A 181 5.33 -4.33 19.27
C ASN A 181 5.24 -4.08 17.76
N ALA A 182 5.20 -5.15 16.95
CA ALA A 182 4.84 -5.03 15.55
C ALA A 182 3.39 -4.56 15.41
N GLN A 183 3.09 -3.92 14.29
CA GLN A 183 1.77 -3.37 14.04
C GLN A 183 1.38 -3.44 12.57
N VAL A 184 0.08 -3.41 12.33
CA VAL A 184 -0.50 -3.27 11.00
C VAL A 184 -1.71 -2.35 11.04
N PHE A 185 -1.79 -1.45 10.07
CA PHE A 185 -2.89 -0.50 9.95
C PHE A 185 -3.15 -0.11 8.50
N ALA A 186 -4.30 0.50 8.25
CA ALA A 186 -4.69 0.99 6.95
C ALA A 186 -4.59 2.51 6.91
N VAL A 187 -4.17 3.06 5.77
CA VAL A 187 -4.16 4.52 5.54
C VAL A 187 -4.83 4.79 4.21
N THR A 188 -5.76 5.73 4.18
CA THR A 188 -6.25 6.32 2.93
C THR A 188 -5.57 7.67 2.68
N PRO A 189 -5.03 7.90 1.46
CA PRO A 189 -4.56 9.21 1.05
C PRO A 189 -5.71 10.20 0.75
N GLY A 190 -6.95 9.71 0.70
CA GLY A 190 -8.09 10.43 0.17
C GLY A 190 -8.00 10.64 -1.35
N PHE A 191 -8.84 11.52 -1.88
CA PHE A 191 -8.86 11.82 -3.31
C PHE A 191 -7.53 12.44 -3.77
N THR A 192 -6.81 11.70 -4.62
CA THR A 192 -5.48 12.04 -5.13
C THR A 192 -5.48 11.98 -6.64
N THR A 193 -4.90 12.99 -7.29
CA THR A 193 -4.78 13.06 -8.75
C THR A 193 -3.69 12.10 -9.23
N THR A 194 -4.06 10.99 -9.87
CA THR A 194 -3.11 9.96 -10.31
C THR A 194 -3.55 9.26 -11.59
N ASP A 195 -2.64 8.51 -12.22
CA ASP A 195 -3.01 7.64 -13.34
C ASP A 195 -4.11 6.62 -13.00
N LEU A 196 -4.28 6.26 -11.72
CA LEU A 196 -5.29 5.30 -11.28
C LEU A 196 -6.71 5.79 -11.56
N ASN A 197 -6.95 7.10 -11.51
CA ASN A 197 -8.24 7.72 -11.79
C ASN A 197 -8.22 8.58 -13.07
N GLY A 198 -7.26 8.33 -13.97
CA GLY A 198 -7.12 9.10 -15.20
C GLY A 198 -6.70 10.55 -15.00
N ASN A 199 -6.00 10.86 -13.89
CA ASN A 199 -5.62 12.22 -13.48
C ASN A 199 -6.83 13.15 -13.31
N ALA A 200 -7.86 12.65 -12.62
CA ALA A 200 -9.06 13.42 -12.29
C ALA A 200 -8.72 14.71 -11.52
N GLU A 201 -9.34 15.83 -11.91
CA GLU A 201 -9.10 17.14 -11.29
C GLU A 201 -9.65 17.24 -9.86
N GLY A 202 -9.04 18.11 -9.05
CA GLY A 202 -9.49 18.43 -7.70
C GLY A 202 -8.96 17.50 -6.60
N GLY A 203 -8.17 16.49 -6.95
CA GLY A 203 -7.46 15.64 -5.99
C GLY A 203 -6.15 16.26 -5.53
N LYS A 204 -5.69 15.84 -4.34
CA LYS A 204 -4.35 16.17 -3.81
C LYS A 204 -3.24 15.76 -4.77
N SER A 205 -2.07 16.36 -4.58
CA SER A 205 -0.84 15.92 -5.25
C SER A 205 -0.39 14.54 -4.74
N LYS A 206 0.48 13.86 -5.51
CA LYS A 206 1.04 12.55 -5.12
C LYS A 206 1.93 12.69 -3.90
N GLU A 207 2.62 13.82 -3.79
CA GLU A 207 3.50 14.22 -2.70
C GLU A 207 2.69 14.41 -1.41
N GLU A 208 1.58 15.14 -1.47
CA GLU A 208 0.67 15.34 -0.32
C GLU A 208 0.06 14.02 0.16
N ALA A 209 -0.37 13.18 -0.78
CA ALA A 209 -0.90 11.84 -0.49
C ALA A 209 0.15 10.92 0.18
N ALA A 210 1.37 10.93 -0.32
CA ALA A 210 2.47 10.17 0.26
C ALA A 210 2.86 10.68 1.66
N ALA A 211 2.81 12.00 1.89
CA ALA A 211 3.13 12.60 3.19
C ALA A 211 2.20 12.10 4.31
N ILE A 212 0.91 11.87 4.02
CA ILE A 212 -0.03 11.27 4.97
C ILE A 212 0.43 9.86 5.36
N ILE A 213 0.77 9.03 4.36
CA ILE A 213 1.15 7.62 4.56
C ILE A 213 2.49 7.52 5.29
N VAL A 214 3.50 8.27 4.84
CA VAL A 214 4.83 8.31 5.46
C VAL A 214 4.76 8.88 6.88
N GLY A 215 3.92 9.89 7.10
CA GLY A 215 3.66 10.48 8.41
C GLY A 215 3.24 9.41 9.42
N TYR A 216 2.14 8.69 9.16
CA TYR A 216 1.69 7.62 10.06
C TYR A 216 2.67 6.44 10.14
N ALA A 217 3.37 6.11 9.04
CA ALA A 217 4.35 5.03 9.05
C ALA A 217 5.57 5.32 9.94
N THR A 218 5.82 6.59 10.29
CA THR A 218 7.08 7.02 10.93
C THR A 218 6.93 7.91 12.16
N ASP A 219 5.71 8.21 12.61
CA ASP A 219 5.46 9.10 13.77
C ASP A 219 5.80 8.48 15.15
N GLY A 220 6.14 7.19 15.17
CA GLY A 220 6.53 6.47 16.39
C GLY A 220 5.36 6.06 17.28
N LYS A 221 4.11 6.23 16.84
CA LYS A 221 2.92 5.79 17.57
C LYS A 221 2.50 4.39 17.13
N ARG A 222 1.70 3.76 17.99
CA ARG A 222 1.12 2.44 17.72
C ARG A 222 -0.32 2.58 17.23
N HIS A 223 -0.49 2.39 15.92
CA HIS A 223 -1.74 2.48 15.17
C HIS A 223 -2.37 1.10 14.87
N ASN A 224 -1.88 0.02 15.49
CA ASN A 224 -2.31 -1.35 15.17
C ASN A 224 -3.84 -1.52 15.14
N GLY A 225 -4.39 -1.84 13.97
CA GLY A 225 -5.82 -2.03 13.75
C GLY A 225 -6.62 -0.74 13.51
N GLU A 226 -5.95 0.40 13.32
CA GLU A 226 -6.60 1.65 12.93
C GLU A 226 -6.74 1.76 11.41
N PHE A 227 -7.75 2.53 10.99
CA PHE A 227 -7.88 3.03 9.63
C PHE A 227 -7.75 4.55 9.67
N LEU A 228 -6.82 5.12 8.91
CA LEU A 228 -6.37 6.50 9.09
C LEU A 228 -6.52 7.32 7.81
N ASN A 229 -6.81 8.61 7.94
CA ASN A 229 -6.79 9.61 6.88
C ASN A 229 -6.06 10.89 7.35
N GLU A 230 -6.07 11.95 6.55
CA GLU A 230 -5.44 13.24 6.90
C GLU A 230 -5.95 13.89 8.20
N ARG A 231 -7.12 13.48 8.70
CA ARG A 231 -7.79 14.00 9.90
C ARG A 231 -7.69 13.08 11.12
N GLY A 232 -7.00 11.93 11.01
CA GLY A 232 -6.89 10.94 12.08
C GLY A 232 -7.65 9.65 11.77
N VAL A 233 -8.19 9.03 12.82
CA VAL A 233 -8.92 7.76 12.73
C VAL A 233 -10.23 7.93 11.95
N LEU A 234 -10.42 7.07 10.96
CA LEU A 234 -11.62 6.91 10.15
C LEU A 234 -12.36 5.64 10.60
N ALA A 235 -13.69 5.66 10.51
CA ALA A 235 -14.50 4.46 10.70
C ALA A 235 -14.18 3.42 9.61
N TRP A 236 -14.31 2.13 9.96
CA TRP A 236 -14.10 1.02 9.03
C TRP A 236 -15.25 0.86 8.01
#